data_AF-A0A087AKU7-F1
#
_entry.id   AF-A0A087AKU7-F1
#
_cell.length_a   1.000
_cell.length_b   1.000
_cell.length_c   1.000
_cell.angle_alpha   90.00
_cell.angle_beta   90.00
_cell.angle_gamma   90.00
#
_symmetry.space_group_name_H-M   'P 1'
#
loop_
_entity.id
_entity.type
_entity.pdbx_description
1 polymer ?
#
loop_
_entity_poly.entity_id
_entity_poly.type
_entity_poly.pdbx_seq_one_letter_code
_entity_poly.pdbx_strand_id
1 'polypeptide(L)'
;MKHHTTRASRREHGPAATHRLRRQHAAQRLHAEQPALSRSSTQQGRHPLAPPPAPITLTPLVAMDADTDAELLWHIARTAPELRRWLVANPSADAELLEFVAQAGGPGVKDAFDVLFDSMDYDVAWRKRTRRRKSPDNR
;
A
#
# COMPACT_ATOMS: atom_id res chain seq x y z
N MET A 1 -44.75 -15.33 -51.65
CA MET A 1 -46.20 -15.00 -51.63
C MET A 1 -46.37 -13.51 -51.34
N LYS A 2 -47.52 -12.90 -51.64
CA LYS A 2 -47.86 -11.50 -51.27
C LYS A 2 -49.30 -11.46 -50.76
N HIS A 3 -49.56 -10.90 -49.58
CA HIS A 3 -50.88 -10.91 -48.95
C HIS A 3 -51.42 -9.50 -48.58
N HIS A 4 -52.55 -9.20 -49.23
CA HIS A 4 -53.78 -8.51 -48.78
C HIS A 4 -54.25 -8.91 -47.35
N THR A 5 -55.18 -8.27 -46.62
CA THR A 5 -56.08 -7.09 -46.80
C THR A 5 -56.74 -6.73 -45.43
N THR A 6 -57.43 -5.61 -45.15
CA THR A 6 -57.28 -4.15 -45.44
C THR A 6 -58.45 -3.39 -44.76
N ARG A 7 -58.50 -2.05 -44.86
CA ARG A 7 -59.68 -1.15 -44.64
C ARG A 7 -60.05 -0.71 -43.20
N ALA A 8 -60.75 0.44 -43.16
CA ALA A 8 -61.59 1.02 -42.08
C ALA A 8 -60.87 1.45 -40.78
N SER A 9 -60.92 2.69 -40.30
CA SER A 9 -61.87 3.83 -40.43
C SER A 9 -63.25 3.61 -39.82
N ARG A 10 -63.44 4.12 -38.59
CA ARG A 10 -64.73 4.61 -38.09
C ARG A 10 -64.50 5.75 -37.10
N ARG A 11 -65.33 6.80 -37.19
CA ARG A 11 -65.42 7.92 -36.23
C ARG A 11 -66.49 7.61 -35.18
N GLU A 12 -66.97 8.68 -34.53
CA GLU A 12 -68.30 8.90 -33.96
C GLU A 12 -68.40 8.90 -32.42
N HIS A 13 -68.81 10.06 -31.89
CA HIS A 13 -69.78 10.34 -30.80
C HIS A 13 -69.85 9.44 -29.53
N GLY A 14 -70.05 9.96 -28.32
CA GLY A 14 -70.73 11.22 -27.97
C GLY A 14 -70.64 11.63 -26.47
N PRO A 15 -71.66 12.32 -25.91
CA PRO A 15 -71.48 13.24 -24.77
C PRO A 15 -72.09 12.76 -23.42
N ALA A 16 -72.33 13.73 -22.51
CA ALA A 16 -72.82 13.69 -21.11
C ALA A 16 -71.69 13.60 -20.06
N ALA A 17 -71.34 14.64 -19.28
CA ALA A 17 -72.07 15.63 -18.48
C ALA A 17 -72.49 15.12 -17.08
N THR A 18 -71.84 15.63 -16.03
CA THR A 18 -72.44 15.71 -14.68
C THR A 18 -71.91 16.91 -13.89
N HIS A 19 -72.74 17.94 -13.88
CA HIS A 19 -72.69 19.16 -13.07
C HIS A 19 -72.42 18.90 -11.58
N ARG A 20 -71.44 19.59 -10.95
CA ARG A 20 -71.57 19.99 -9.53
C ARG A 20 -70.73 21.19 -9.07
N LEU A 21 -71.31 21.80 -8.05
CA LEU A 21 -70.95 22.93 -7.18
C LEU A 21 -69.54 22.84 -6.54
N ARG A 22 -68.96 23.87 -5.87
CA ARG A 22 -69.17 25.35 -5.73
C ARG A 22 -68.19 25.84 -4.64
N ARG A 23 -67.95 27.16 -4.54
CA ARG A 23 -67.09 27.88 -3.56
C ARG A 23 -65.60 27.74 -3.92
N GLN A 24 -64.78 28.79 -4.09
CA GLN A 24 -64.64 30.10 -3.43
C GLN A 24 -64.17 30.04 -1.97
N HIS A 25 -62.86 30.18 -1.75
CA HIS A 25 -62.18 31.04 -0.75
C HIS A 25 -60.71 31.15 -1.27
N ALA A 26 -60.05 32.29 -1.51
CA ALA A 26 -60.07 33.65 -0.94
C ALA A 26 -59.05 33.90 0.20
N ALA A 27 -57.76 33.68 -0.09
CA ALA A 27 -56.57 34.28 0.55
C ALA A 27 -55.39 34.05 -0.43
N GLN A 28 -54.63 35.03 -0.96
CA GLN A 28 -53.78 36.02 -0.29
C GLN A 28 -52.86 35.35 0.75
N ARG A 29 -51.56 35.17 0.49
CA ARG A 29 -50.57 36.26 0.40
C ARG A 29 -49.34 35.89 -0.43
N LEU A 30 -48.62 36.94 -0.87
CA LEU A 30 -47.28 36.88 -1.41
C LEU A 30 -46.29 36.36 -0.35
N HIS A 31 -45.44 35.39 -0.71
CA HIS A 31 -44.05 35.30 -0.25
C HIS A 31 -43.25 34.53 -1.32
N ALA A 32 -42.37 35.23 -2.04
CA ALA A 32 -41.46 34.60 -2.99
C ALA A 32 -40.21 34.14 -2.23
N GLU A 33 -40.13 32.84 -1.96
CA GLU A 33 -38.95 32.24 -1.32
C GLU A 33 -38.20 31.40 -2.37
N GLN A 34 -37.14 32.00 -2.92
CA GLN A 34 -36.05 31.25 -3.54
C GLN A 34 -34.91 31.19 -2.51
N PRO A 35 -34.71 30.08 -1.78
CA PRO A 35 -33.44 29.82 -1.14
C PRO A 35 -32.41 29.74 -2.27
N ALA A 36 -31.47 30.67 -2.30
CA ALA A 36 -30.43 30.68 -3.33
C ALA A 36 -29.70 29.33 -3.31
N LEU A 37 -29.40 28.79 -4.50
CA LEU A 37 -28.49 27.66 -4.64
C LEU A 37 -27.09 28.13 -4.25
N SER A 38 -26.81 28.14 -2.94
CA SER A 38 -25.50 28.33 -2.33
C SER A 38 -24.60 27.15 -2.72
N ARG A 39 -24.18 27.14 -3.98
CA ARG A 39 -23.08 26.35 -4.49
C ARG A 39 -21.83 26.87 -3.82
N SER A 40 -21.58 26.37 -2.61
CA SER A 40 -20.32 26.50 -1.88
C SER A 40 -19.23 25.73 -2.63
N SER A 41 -18.89 26.20 -3.82
CA SER A 41 -17.74 25.76 -4.62
C SER A 41 -16.45 26.33 -4.02
N THR A 42 -16.30 26.21 -2.70
CA THR A 42 -15.01 26.30 -2.04
C THR A 42 -14.13 25.24 -2.65
N GLN A 43 -13.14 25.71 -3.41
CA GLN A 43 -12.16 24.88 -4.09
C GLN A 43 -11.53 23.95 -3.06
N GLN A 44 -11.84 22.65 -3.13
CA GLN A 44 -10.93 21.65 -2.58
C GLN A 44 -9.64 21.83 -3.38
N GLY A 45 -8.64 22.44 -2.74
CA GLY A 45 -7.45 22.89 -3.42
C GLY A 45 -6.83 21.73 -4.19
N ARG A 46 -6.42 21.98 -5.44
CA ARG A 46 -5.47 21.10 -6.13
C ARG A 46 -4.14 21.21 -5.39
N HIS A 47 -4.04 20.50 -4.26
CA HIS A 47 -2.77 20.26 -3.61
C HIS A 47 -1.88 19.65 -4.68
N PRO A 48 -0.69 20.22 -4.97
CA PRO A 48 0.26 19.54 -5.83
C PRO A 48 0.46 18.15 -5.25
N LEU A 49 0.21 17.11 -6.06
CA LEU A 49 0.70 15.78 -5.72
C LEU A 49 2.20 15.93 -5.59
N ALA A 50 2.72 15.73 -4.37
CA ALA A 50 4.17 15.73 -4.18
C ALA A 50 4.76 14.70 -5.15
N PRO A 51 5.88 15.02 -5.83
CA PRO A 51 6.53 14.03 -6.66
C PRO A 51 6.81 12.78 -5.82
N PRO A 52 6.68 11.56 -6.38
CA PRO A 52 6.95 10.34 -5.64
C PRO A 52 8.35 10.41 -5.01
N PRO A 53 8.56 9.83 -3.82
CA PRO A 53 9.87 9.83 -3.17
C PRO A 53 10.91 9.26 -4.14
N ALA A 54 12.12 9.83 -4.10
CA ALA A 54 13.19 9.43 -5.01
C ALA A 54 13.49 7.92 -4.88
N PRO A 55 13.83 7.21 -5.98
CA PRO A 55 14.17 5.80 -5.93
C PRO A 55 15.27 5.50 -4.90
N ILE A 56 15.06 4.46 -4.10
CA ILE A 56 16.02 4.03 -3.08
C ILE A 56 17.32 3.63 -3.78
N THR A 57 18.43 4.26 -3.39
CA THR A 57 19.76 3.92 -3.89
C THR A 57 20.31 2.75 -3.07
N LEU A 58 20.61 1.62 -3.71
CA LEU A 58 21.23 0.49 -3.05
C LEU A 58 22.66 0.87 -2.63
N THR A 59 22.99 0.72 -1.35
CA THR A 59 24.29 1.10 -0.78
C THR A 59 24.73 0.11 0.29
N PRO A 60 26.03 0.08 0.68
CA PRO A 60 26.50 -0.72 1.80
C PRO A 60 25.77 -0.45 3.11
N LEU A 61 25.36 0.80 3.36
CA LEU A 61 24.63 1.17 4.58
C LEU A 61 23.24 0.51 4.61
N VAL A 62 22.46 0.64 3.53
CA VAL A 62 21.16 -0.05 3.40
C VAL A 62 21.33 -1.57 3.49
N ALA A 63 22.38 -2.14 2.91
CA ALA A 63 22.65 -3.57 2.99
C ALA A 63 22.98 -4.08 4.41
N MET A 64 23.49 -3.23 5.32
CA MET A 64 23.78 -3.57 6.73
C MET A 64 22.68 -3.18 7.71
N ASP A 65 21.73 -2.32 7.30
CA ASP A 65 20.73 -1.74 8.19
C ASP A 65 19.71 -2.78 8.66
N ALA A 66 19.49 -2.83 9.97
CA ALA A 66 18.60 -3.78 10.63
C ALA A 66 17.12 -3.53 10.28
N ASP A 67 16.75 -2.29 9.95
CA ASP A 67 15.39 -1.91 9.58
C ASP A 67 15.10 -2.13 8.07
N THR A 68 16.03 -2.70 7.30
CA THR A 68 15.83 -3.01 5.88
C THR A 68 14.98 -4.26 5.69
N ASP A 69 13.90 -4.12 4.91
CA ASP A 69 12.95 -5.19 4.59
C ASP A 69 13.60 -6.39 3.89
N ALA A 70 13.16 -7.60 4.24
CA ALA A 70 13.69 -8.85 3.72
C ALA A 70 13.59 -8.98 2.18
N GLU A 71 12.53 -8.47 1.54
CA GLU A 71 12.43 -8.44 0.07
C GLU A 71 13.48 -7.51 -0.54
N LEU A 72 13.84 -6.41 0.14
CA LEU A 72 14.91 -5.52 -0.31
C LEU A 72 16.31 -6.15 -0.10
N LEU A 73 16.53 -6.89 1.00
CA LEU A 73 17.75 -7.67 1.19
C LEU A 73 17.91 -8.77 0.11
N TRP A 74 16.84 -9.50 -0.18
CA TRP A 74 16.79 -10.48 -1.27
C TRP A 74 16.95 -9.85 -2.65
N HIS A 75 16.41 -8.64 -2.87
CA HIS A 75 16.67 -7.87 -4.09
C HIS A 75 18.16 -7.55 -4.23
N ILE A 76 18.78 -6.95 -3.20
CA ILE A 76 20.22 -6.62 -3.17
C ILE A 76 21.07 -7.88 -3.46
N ALA A 77 20.75 -9.01 -2.82
CA ALA A 77 21.47 -10.27 -3.05
C ALA A 77 21.39 -10.74 -4.51
N ARG A 78 20.24 -10.53 -5.18
CA ARG A 78 20.02 -10.94 -6.57
C ARG A 78 20.60 -9.95 -7.59
N THR A 79 20.54 -8.64 -7.34
CA THR A 79 20.85 -7.59 -8.34
C THR A 79 22.17 -6.84 -8.14
N ALA A 80 22.77 -6.87 -6.94
CA ALA A 80 23.97 -6.09 -6.58
C ALA A 80 25.08 -6.98 -5.99
N PRO A 81 25.82 -7.76 -6.81
CA PRO A 81 26.84 -8.71 -6.34
C PRO A 81 27.95 -8.09 -5.47
N GLU A 82 28.32 -6.84 -5.75
CA GLU A 82 29.29 -6.04 -4.99
C GLU A 82 28.80 -5.62 -3.60
N LEU A 83 27.48 -5.64 -3.35
CA LEU A 83 26.90 -5.34 -2.05
C LEU A 83 26.71 -6.57 -1.16
N ARG A 84 26.74 -7.79 -1.72
CA ARG A 84 26.47 -9.05 -0.99
C ARG A 84 27.31 -9.24 0.27
N ARG A 85 28.58 -8.82 0.25
CA ARG A 85 29.48 -8.93 1.41
C ARG A 85 29.01 -8.16 2.65
N TRP A 86 28.13 -7.17 2.48
CA TRP A 86 27.57 -6.38 3.57
C TRP A 86 26.32 -7.01 4.18
N LEU A 87 25.58 -7.82 3.42
CA LEU A 87 24.44 -8.62 3.93
C LEU A 87 24.88 -9.60 5.02
N VAL A 88 26.13 -10.10 4.95
CA VAL A 88 26.75 -10.98 5.96
C VAL A 88 26.88 -10.29 7.34
N ALA A 89 26.85 -8.95 7.38
CA ALA A 89 26.89 -8.16 8.62
C ALA A 89 25.51 -7.64 9.05
N ASN A 90 24.44 -7.92 8.30
CA ASN A 90 23.09 -7.46 8.62
C ASN A 90 22.44 -8.36 9.68
N PRO A 91 22.00 -7.83 10.84
CA PRO A 91 21.41 -8.64 11.92
C PRO A 91 20.01 -9.17 11.60
N SER A 92 19.36 -8.64 10.56
CA SER A 92 18.03 -9.04 10.08
C SER A 92 18.10 -9.98 8.86
N ALA A 93 19.29 -10.32 8.37
CA ALA A 93 19.47 -11.33 7.32
C ALA A 93 19.20 -12.74 7.87
N ASP A 94 18.26 -13.46 7.26
CA ASP A 94 17.95 -14.84 7.63
C ASP A 94 18.96 -15.86 7.08
N ALA A 95 18.84 -17.11 7.53
CA ALA A 95 19.76 -18.18 7.16
C ALA A 95 19.67 -18.60 5.67
N GLU A 96 18.50 -18.46 5.04
CA GLU A 96 18.29 -18.83 3.62
C GLU A 96 18.92 -17.78 2.70
N LEU A 97 18.79 -16.49 3.05
CA LEU A 97 19.47 -15.38 2.41
C LEU A 97 21.00 -15.49 2.55
N LEU A 98 21.50 -15.81 3.74
CA LEU A 98 22.93 -15.98 3.97
C LEU A 98 23.49 -17.23 3.28
N GLU A 99 22.75 -18.34 3.24
CA GLU A 99 23.13 -19.51 2.43
C GLU A 99 23.18 -19.15 0.94
N PHE A 100 22.17 -18.47 0.40
CA PHE A 100 22.18 -18.00 -0.98
C PHE A 100 23.38 -17.08 -1.27
N VAL A 101 23.70 -16.15 -0.37
CA VAL A 101 24.87 -15.26 -0.51
C VAL A 101 26.19 -16.04 -0.47
N ALA A 102 26.31 -17.06 0.37
CA ALA A 102 27.48 -17.94 0.42
C ALA A 102 27.64 -18.77 -0.88
N GLN A 103 26.54 -19.32 -1.42
CA GLN A 103 26.55 -20.10 -2.65
C GLN A 103 26.76 -19.23 -3.90
N ALA A 104 26.10 -18.08 -4.00
CA ALA A 104 26.18 -17.17 -5.13
C ALA A 104 27.47 -16.32 -5.15
N GLY A 105 28.15 -16.20 -4.02
CA GLY A 105 29.43 -15.49 -3.85
C GLY A 105 29.37 -14.00 -4.21
N GLY A 106 30.54 -13.38 -4.33
CA GLY A 106 30.69 -11.97 -4.70
C GLY A 106 32.02 -11.39 -4.19
N PRO A 107 32.39 -10.17 -4.62
CA PRO A 107 33.60 -9.50 -4.15
C PRO A 107 33.62 -9.41 -2.62
N GLY A 108 34.62 -9.99 -1.97
CA GLY A 108 34.80 -9.96 -0.51
C GLY A 108 33.73 -10.70 0.31
N VAL A 109 32.91 -11.56 -0.30
CA VAL A 109 31.86 -12.33 0.42
C VAL A 109 32.49 -13.41 1.31
N LYS A 110 33.48 -14.15 0.82
CA LYS A 110 34.22 -15.13 1.64
C LYS A 110 34.85 -14.46 2.87
N ASP A 111 35.57 -13.37 2.66
CA ASP A 111 36.29 -12.67 3.73
C ASP A 111 35.33 -12.14 4.81
N ALA A 112 34.11 -11.73 4.42
CA ALA A 112 33.06 -11.33 5.34
C ALA A 112 32.52 -12.51 6.18
N PHE A 113 32.35 -13.69 5.58
CA PHE A 113 31.97 -14.90 6.32
C PHE A 113 33.07 -15.39 7.26
N ASP A 114 34.34 -15.38 6.82
CA ASP A 114 35.48 -15.75 7.68
C ASP A 114 35.53 -14.87 8.93
N VAL A 115 35.38 -13.54 8.78
CA VAL A 115 35.29 -12.58 9.90
C VAL A 115 34.05 -12.82 10.78
N LEU A 116 32.91 -13.17 10.20
CA LEU A 116 31.70 -13.50 10.96
C LEU A 116 31.94 -14.72 11.85
N PHE A 117 32.52 -15.80 11.32
CA PHE A 117 32.80 -17.02 12.07
C PHE A 117 33.85 -16.81 13.17
N ASP A 118 34.93 -16.09 12.90
CA ASP A 118 35.92 -15.67 13.91
C ASP A 118 35.25 -14.92 15.08
N SER A 119 34.29 -14.05 14.79
CA SER A 119 33.55 -13.30 15.82
C SER A 119 32.65 -14.21 16.70
N MET A 120 32.04 -15.24 16.11
CA MET A 120 31.21 -16.22 16.81
C MET A 120 32.04 -17.11 17.73
N ASP A 121 33.19 -17.61 17.26
CA ASP A 121 34.09 -18.42 18.09
C ASP A 121 34.68 -17.60 19.25
N TYR A 122 34.91 -16.29 19.05
CA TYR A 122 35.32 -15.38 20.12
C TYR A 122 34.23 -15.20 21.20
N ASP A 123 32.95 -15.01 20.84
CA ASP A 123 31.84 -15.00 21.81
C ASP A 123 31.73 -16.33 22.56
N VAL A 124 31.78 -17.46 21.84
CA VAL A 124 31.72 -18.80 22.42
C VAL A 124 32.86 -19.03 23.42
N ALA A 125 34.08 -18.58 23.11
CA ALA A 125 35.22 -18.62 24.02
C ALA A 125 35.05 -17.70 25.24
N TRP A 126 34.52 -16.49 25.04
CA TRP A 126 34.23 -15.53 26.11
C TRP A 126 33.15 -16.07 27.08
N ARG A 127 32.05 -16.63 26.56
CA ARG A 127 30.94 -17.22 27.36
C ARG A 127 31.39 -18.44 28.16
N LYS A 128 32.32 -19.24 27.62
CA LYS A 128 32.97 -20.34 28.37
C LYS A 128 33.81 -19.80 29.54
N ARG A 129 34.56 -18.72 29.32
CA ARG A 129 35.43 -18.08 30.33
C ARG A 129 34.65 -17.38 31.46
N THR A 130 33.60 -16.64 31.14
CA THR A 130 32.81 -15.89 32.14
C THR A 130 31.99 -16.82 33.05
N ARG A 131 31.35 -17.86 32.49
CA ARG A 131 30.64 -18.87 33.27
C ARG A 131 31.56 -19.58 34.29
N ARG A 132 32.78 -19.94 33.90
CA ARG A 132 33.79 -20.52 34.83
C ARG A 132 34.25 -19.58 35.96
N ARG A 133 34.01 -18.26 35.86
CA ARG A 133 34.36 -17.29 36.91
C ARG A 133 33.21 -16.99 37.88
N LYS A 134 31.96 -17.28 37.54
CA LYS A 134 30.80 -17.00 38.41
C LYS A 134 30.41 -18.21 39.28
N SER A 135 31.38 -18.70 40.06
CA SER A 135 31.14 -19.59 41.19
C SER A 135 31.69 -18.91 42.45
N PRO A 136 30.92 -18.04 43.13
CA PRO A 136 31.26 -17.62 44.48
C PRO A 136 31.25 -18.84 45.42
N ASP A 137 31.99 -18.76 46.52
CA ASP A 137 32.02 -19.79 47.55
C ASP A 137 30.64 -19.98 48.18
N ASN A 138 30.31 -21.21 48.59
CA ASN A 138 29.04 -21.55 49.24
C ASN A 138 29.36 -22.16 50.62
N ARG A 139 29.55 -21.26 51.60
CA ARG A 139 29.82 -21.53 53.01
C ARG A 139 29.04 -20.56 53.87
#